data_AF-A0A2I1DDK3-F1
#
_entry.id   AF-A0A2I1DDK3-F1
#
_cell.length_a   1.000
_cell.length_b   1.000
_cell.length_c   1.000
_cell.angle_alpha   90.00
_cell.angle_beta   90.00
_cell.angle_gamma   90.00
#
_symmetry.space_group_name_H-M   'P 1'
#
loop_
_entity.id
_entity.type
_entity.pdbx_description
1 polymer ?
#
loop_
_entity_poly.entity_id
_entity_poly.type
_entity_poly.pdbx_seq_one_letter_code
_entity_poly.pdbx_strand_id
1 'polypeptide(L)'
;MSTTHDTNPPTPKHPHSQQTTYHSTSFQEILTTAHKDKRFSSLTPTNDEDAESILLYHYYAWTLDPQNADAQLREALEVAASLAASGPSPSSPDTPSLLNILAAAHAVRVLIPLIPGRFHEPLLRQWWLLTLRVYVAQGRPPLSSRAQPQEEEHDLDGRNWGWVSAQCVQGPRVDALSAQSVLALKEAAGTWGDADGLYLRAAVRVVEGLAA
;
A
#
# COMPACT_ATOMS: atom_id res chain seq x y z
N MET A 1 46.10 39.39 12.70
CA MET A 1 45.90 37.93 12.72
C MET A 1 44.40 37.69 12.67
N SER A 2 43.87 37.44 11.47
CA SER A 2 42.45 37.11 11.27
C SER A 2 42.39 35.76 10.59
N THR A 3 41.96 34.74 11.32
CA THR A 3 41.67 33.41 10.77
C THR A 3 40.17 33.31 10.57
N THR A 4 39.74 33.39 9.32
CA THR A 4 38.38 33.07 8.87
C THR A 4 38.19 31.56 8.97
N HIS A 5 37.27 31.13 9.82
CA HIS A 5 36.81 29.74 9.88
C HIS A 5 35.84 29.52 8.74
N ASP A 6 36.32 28.91 7.66
CA ASP A 6 35.51 28.47 6.54
C ASP A 6 34.69 27.27 7.02
N THR A 7 33.36 27.42 7.08
CA THR A 7 32.44 26.38 7.54
C THR A 7 31.49 26.08 6.39
N ASN A 8 32.00 25.39 5.37
CA ASN A 8 31.13 24.80 4.38
C ASN A 8 30.36 23.64 5.04
N PRO A 9 29.02 23.59 4.91
CA PRO A 9 28.25 22.47 5.41
C PRO A 9 28.67 21.18 4.70
N PRO A 10 28.67 20.02 5.37
CA PRO A 10 29.03 18.75 4.76
C PRO A 10 28.09 18.47 3.58
N THR A 11 28.67 18.28 2.40
CA THR A 11 27.97 17.80 1.21
C THR A 11 27.32 16.46 1.54
N PRO A 12 26.04 16.23 1.21
CA PRO A 12 25.41 14.93 1.39
C PRO A 12 26.22 13.88 0.61
N LYS A 13 26.63 12.80 1.30
CA LYS A 13 27.55 11.77 0.80
C LYS A 13 26.97 10.92 -0.34
N HIS A 14 25.67 11.05 -0.60
CA HIS A 14 24.98 10.34 -1.66
C HIS A 14 24.21 11.35 -2.50
N PRO A 15 24.56 11.57 -3.78
CA PRO A 15 23.56 12.09 -4.70
C PRO A 15 22.40 11.07 -4.65
N HIS A 16 21.18 11.51 -4.36
CA HIS A 16 19.97 10.70 -4.53
C HIS A 16 19.74 10.44 -6.03
N SER A 17 20.72 9.84 -6.70
CA SER A 17 20.76 9.65 -8.13
C SER A 17 19.61 8.74 -8.51
N GLN A 18 18.73 9.30 -9.34
CA GLN A 18 17.48 8.81 -9.89
C GLN A 18 17.61 7.52 -10.73
N GLN A 19 18.65 6.71 -10.54
CA GLN A 19 18.96 5.57 -11.38
C GLN A 19 18.35 4.29 -10.79
N THR A 20 17.02 4.21 -10.85
CA THR A 20 16.41 2.87 -10.97
C THR A 20 16.87 2.26 -12.29
N THR A 21 17.12 0.96 -12.32
CA THR A 21 17.47 0.25 -13.56
C THR A 21 16.26 -0.38 -14.23
N TYR A 22 15.07 -0.22 -13.65
CA TYR A 22 13.82 -0.74 -14.18
C TYR A 22 12.68 0.25 -13.96
N HIS A 23 11.69 0.17 -14.83
CA HIS A 23 10.48 0.98 -14.77
C HIS A 23 9.26 0.08 -14.95
N SER A 24 8.18 0.40 -14.25
CA SER A 24 6.90 -0.29 -14.39
C SER A 24 5.75 0.67 -14.14
N THR A 25 4.66 0.45 -14.88
CA THR A 25 3.37 1.09 -14.63
C THR A 25 2.54 0.34 -13.58
N SER A 26 2.99 -0.83 -13.13
CA SER A 26 2.29 -1.69 -12.17
C SER A 26 2.87 -1.58 -10.76
N PHE A 27 2.04 -1.21 -9.80
CA PHE A 27 2.42 -1.22 -8.38
C PHE A 27 2.70 -2.64 -7.90
N GLN A 28 1.93 -3.63 -8.36
CA GLN A 28 2.11 -5.03 -7.98
C GLN A 28 3.45 -5.58 -8.45
N GLU A 29 3.87 -5.30 -9.69
CA GLU A 29 5.18 -5.71 -10.22
C GLU A 29 6.34 -5.13 -9.40
N ILE A 30 6.23 -3.86 -9.00
CA ILE A 30 7.26 -3.21 -8.20
C ILE A 30 7.35 -3.82 -6.80
N LEU A 31 6.21 -4.03 -6.13
CA LEU A 31 6.20 -4.69 -4.82
C LEU A 31 6.71 -6.13 -4.89
N THR A 32 6.37 -6.87 -5.95
CA THR A 32 6.90 -8.22 -6.20
C THR A 32 8.41 -8.20 -6.44
N THR A 33 8.93 -7.16 -7.07
CA THR A 33 10.37 -6.95 -7.25
C THR A 33 11.04 -6.63 -5.90
N ALA A 34 10.45 -5.73 -5.12
CA ALA A 34 10.94 -5.36 -3.78
C ALA A 34 10.93 -6.54 -2.80
N HIS A 35 9.92 -7.41 -2.86
CA HIS A 35 9.85 -8.68 -2.12
C HIS A 35 11.10 -9.54 -2.34
N LYS A 36 11.56 -9.64 -3.59
CA LYS A 36 12.71 -10.46 -4.00
C LYS A 36 14.05 -9.77 -3.81
N ASP A 37 14.07 -8.48 -3.50
CA ASP A 37 15.30 -7.72 -3.36
C ASP A 37 16.05 -8.11 -2.07
N LYS A 38 17.20 -8.77 -2.24
CA LYS A 38 18.02 -9.26 -1.13
C LYS A 38 18.71 -8.14 -0.35
N ARG A 39 18.80 -6.93 -0.90
CA ARG A 39 19.44 -5.78 -0.24
C ARG A 39 18.70 -5.39 1.05
N PHE A 40 17.39 -5.56 1.08
CA PHE A 40 16.60 -5.37 2.32
C PHE A 40 16.92 -6.40 3.41
N SER A 41 17.35 -7.61 3.04
CA SER A 41 17.69 -8.66 4.00
C SER A 41 19.09 -8.51 4.60
N SER A 42 19.95 -7.69 3.99
CA SER A 42 21.28 -7.35 4.49
C SER A 42 21.29 -6.09 5.38
N LEU A 43 20.14 -5.47 5.62
CA LEU A 43 20.03 -4.28 6.45
C LEU A 43 20.29 -4.62 7.93
N THR A 44 21.17 -3.85 8.56
CA THR A 44 21.34 -3.85 10.01
C THR A 44 20.54 -2.69 10.61
N PRO A 45 20.09 -2.79 11.87
CA PRO A 45 19.33 -1.72 12.55
C PRO A 45 20.07 -0.38 12.72
N THR A 46 21.31 -0.28 12.25
CA THR A 46 22.15 0.93 12.35
C THR A 46 22.25 1.71 11.03
N ASN A 47 21.73 1.19 9.92
CA ASN A 47 21.96 1.75 8.58
C ASN A 47 20.65 2.26 7.93
N ASP A 48 20.06 3.31 8.51
CA ASP A 48 18.83 3.93 7.98
C ASP A 48 19.02 4.52 6.56
N GLU A 49 20.20 5.07 6.25
CA GLU A 49 20.50 5.64 4.92
C GLU A 49 20.53 4.59 3.79
N ASP A 50 20.98 3.35 4.09
CA ASP A 50 20.97 2.24 3.12
C ASP A 50 19.53 1.77 2.87
N ALA A 51 18.73 1.69 3.93
CA ALA A 51 17.31 1.31 3.84
C ALA A 51 16.50 2.32 3.02
N GLU A 52 16.73 3.62 3.25
CA GLU A 52 16.13 4.70 2.48
C GLU A 52 16.54 4.63 1.00
N SER A 53 17.82 4.42 0.73
CA SER A 53 18.33 4.34 -0.64
C SER A 53 17.71 3.18 -1.45
N ILE A 54 17.55 2.00 -0.84
CA ILE A 54 16.89 0.85 -1.48
C ILE A 54 15.40 1.13 -1.68
N LEU A 55 14.73 1.75 -0.70
CA LEU A 55 13.33 2.14 -0.83
C LEU A 55 13.13 3.13 -1.98
N LEU A 56 13.98 4.17 -2.06
CA LEU A 56 13.91 5.17 -3.11
C LEU A 56 14.17 4.58 -4.50
N TYR A 57 15.05 3.57 -4.60
CA TYR A 57 15.26 2.83 -5.85
C TYR A 57 13.95 2.22 -6.39
N HIS A 58 13.13 1.59 -5.53
CA HIS A 58 11.81 1.07 -5.93
C HIS A 58 10.75 2.16 -6.12
N TYR A 59 10.81 3.24 -5.33
CA TYR A 59 9.91 4.38 -5.46
C TYR A 59 10.01 5.03 -6.85
N TYR A 60 11.22 5.22 -7.35
CA TYR A 60 11.48 5.81 -8.66
C TYR A 60 11.20 4.85 -9.83
N ALA A 61 11.01 3.56 -9.58
CA ALA A 61 10.65 2.59 -10.61
C ALA A 61 9.22 2.76 -11.14
N TRP A 62 8.32 3.35 -10.34
CA TRP A 62 6.96 3.61 -10.81
C TRP A 62 6.95 4.72 -11.87
N THR A 63 6.23 4.50 -12.95
CA THR A 63 5.99 5.48 -14.02
C THR A 63 4.50 5.60 -14.30
N LEU A 64 3.99 6.83 -14.33
CA LEU A 64 2.61 7.09 -14.73
C LEU A 64 2.46 6.92 -16.24
N ASP A 65 1.56 6.05 -16.67
CA ASP A 65 1.02 6.05 -18.03
C ASP A 65 -0.31 6.83 -18.08
N PRO A 66 -0.35 8.03 -18.68
CA PRO A 66 -1.58 8.82 -18.77
C PRO A 66 -2.70 8.14 -19.57
N GLN A 67 -2.38 7.24 -20.50
CA GLN A 67 -3.38 6.52 -21.29
C GLN A 67 -4.06 5.41 -20.48
N ASN A 68 -3.46 5.01 -19.36
CA ASN A 68 -3.92 3.93 -18.51
C ASN A 68 -4.01 4.37 -17.03
N ALA A 69 -4.23 5.66 -16.78
CA ALA A 69 -4.24 6.24 -15.44
C ALA A 69 -5.35 5.65 -14.54
N ASP A 70 -6.54 5.41 -15.11
CA ASP A 70 -7.66 4.82 -14.39
C ASP A 70 -7.37 3.39 -13.93
N ALA A 71 -6.68 2.59 -14.76
CA ALA A 71 -6.29 1.24 -14.38
C ALA A 71 -5.20 1.25 -13.30
N GLN A 72 -4.25 2.19 -13.35
CA GLN A 72 -3.25 2.37 -12.30
C GLN A 72 -3.88 2.81 -10.98
N LEU A 73 -4.90 3.69 -11.02
CA LEU A 73 -5.64 4.07 -9.82
C LEU A 73 -6.46 2.90 -9.25
N ARG A 74 -7.06 2.08 -10.11
CA ARG A 74 -7.71 0.84 -9.71
C ARG A 74 -6.72 -0.12 -9.05
N GLU A 75 -5.58 -0.36 -9.69
CA GLU A 75 -4.53 -1.25 -9.18
C GLU A 75 -3.99 -0.76 -7.83
N ALA A 76 -3.90 0.55 -7.60
CA ALA A 76 -3.51 1.10 -6.30
C ALA A 76 -4.43 0.63 -5.17
N LEU A 77 -5.75 0.62 -5.38
CA LEU A 77 -6.71 0.07 -4.41
C LEU A 77 -6.65 -1.45 -4.34
N GLU A 78 -6.46 -2.15 -5.46
CA GLU A 78 -6.33 -3.62 -5.48
C GLU A 78 -5.09 -4.06 -4.68
N VAL A 79 -3.94 -3.42 -4.87
CA VAL A 79 -2.72 -3.68 -4.09
C VAL A 79 -2.94 -3.41 -2.61
N ALA A 80 -3.59 -2.30 -2.26
CA ALA A 80 -3.89 -2.00 -0.87
C ALA A 80 -4.87 -3.02 -0.25
N ALA A 81 -5.86 -3.48 -1.00
CA ALA A 81 -6.79 -4.52 -0.60
C ALA A 81 -6.08 -5.88 -0.42
N SER A 82 -5.21 -6.26 -1.36
CA SER A 82 -4.39 -7.47 -1.25
C SER A 82 -3.48 -7.42 -0.02
N LEU A 83 -2.85 -6.28 0.25
CA LEU A 83 -2.04 -6.12 1.46
C LEU A 83 -2.87 -6.24 2.75
N ALA A 84 -4.10 -5.73 2.77
CA ALA A 84 -5.01 -5.91 3.90
C ALA A 84 -5.49 -7.36 4.04
N ALA A 85 -5.72 -8.07 2.93
CA ALA A 85 -6.15 -9.47 2.90
C ALA A 85 -5.02 -10.47 3.25
N SER A 86 -3.79 -10.18 2.85
CA SER A 86 -2.62 -11.04 3.08
C SER A 86 -1.82 -10.62 4.33
N GLY A 87 -2.23 -9.55 5.01
CA GLY A 87 -1.55 -8.98 6.17
C GLY A 87 -1.44 -9.94 7.36
N PRO A 88 -0.73 -9.55 8.43
CA PRO A 88 -0.65 -10.34 9.65
C PRO A 88 -2.04 -10.58 10.27
N SER A 89 -2.10 -11.33 11.38
CA SER A 89 -3.36 -11.58 12.10
C SER A 89 -4.17 -10.28 12.20
N PRO A 90 -5.49 -10.30 12.00
CA PRO A 90 -6.33 -9.10 12.09
C PRO A 90 -6.15 -8.33 13.42
N SER A 91 -5.79 -9.04 14.49
CA SER A 91 -5.46 -8.50 15.82
C SER A 91 -4.02 -8.01 16.01
N SER A 92 -3.18 -8.06 14.96
CA SER A 92 -1.79 -7.62 15.01
C SER A 92 -1.71 -6.10 15.22
N PRO A 93 -0.74 -5.61 16.02
CA PRO A 93 -0.47 -4.16 16.14
C PRO A 93 -0.08 -3.50 14.81
N ASP A 94 0.30 -4.30 13.81
CA ASP A 94 0.69 -3.87 12.47
C ASP A 94 -0.47 -3.62 11.52
N THR A 95 -1.63 -4.24 11.76
CA THR A 95 -2.83 -4.15 10.91
C THR A 95 -3.25 -2.71 10.59
N PRO A 96 -3.26 -1.76 11.55
CA PRO A 96 -3.63 -0.37 11.27
C PRO A 96 -2.77 0.30 10.19
N SER A 97 -1.49 -0.06 10.09
CA SER A 97 -0.59 0.52 9.07
C SER A 97 -1.01 0.11 7.65
N LEU A 98 -1.46 -1.14 7.47
CA LEU A 98 -1.97 -1.63 6.20
C LEU A 98 -3.33 -1.02 5.86
N LEU A 99 -4.21 -0.89 6.85
CA LEU A 99 -5.52 -0.23 6.68
C LEU A 99 -5.37 1.25 6.31
N ASN A 100 -4.35 1.94 6.84
CA ASN A 100 -4.04 3.31 6.45
C ASN A 100 -3.63 3.42 4.96
N ILE A 101 -2.91 2.46 4.39
CA ILE A 101 -2.60 2.45 2.95
C ILE A 101 -3.89 2.39 2.13
N LEU A 102 -4.81 1.52 2.52
CA LEU A 102 -6.10 1.33 1.86
C LEU A 102 -7.01 2.56 1.98
N ALA A 103 -7.12 3.12 3.17
CA ALA A 103 -7.87 4.35 3.41
C ALA A 103 -7.27 5.52 2.61
N ALA A 104 -5.95 5.63 2.56
CA ALA A 104 -5.26 6.65 1.76
C ALA A 104 -5.46 6.45 0.26
N ALA A 105 -5.37 5.21 -0.25
CA ALA A 105 -5.64 4.89 -1.67
C ALA A 105 -7.06 5.35 -2.07
N HIS A 106 -8.02 5.03 -1.21
CA HIS A 106 -9.40 5.45 -1.39
C HIS A 106 -9.58 6.96 -1.35
N ALA A 107 -8.93 7.67 -0.42
CA ALA A 107 -8.94 9.12 -0.38
C ALA A 107 -8.36 9.73 -1.66
N VAL A 108 -7.26 9.19 -2.19
CA VAL A 108 -6.68 9.62 -3.48
C VAL A 108 -7.71 9.47 -4.60
N ARG A 109 -8.38 8.31 -4.69
CA ARG A 109 -9.44 8.06 -5.69
C ARG A 109 -10.58 9.08 -5.60
N VAL A 110 -11.03 9.40 -4.39
CA VAL A 110 -12.10 10.39 -4.16
C VAL A 110 -11.65 11.81 -4.51
N LEU A 111 -10.39 12.17 -4.26
CA LEU A 111 -9.85 13.51 -4.48
C LEU A 111 -9.50 13.80 -5.94
N ILE A 112 -8.97 12.82 -6.68
CA ILE A 112 -8.55 13.00 -8.10
C ILE A 112 -9.61 13.72 -8.96
N PRO A 113 -10.91 13.33 -8.97
CA PRO A 113 -11.91 14.01 -9.80
C PRO A 113 -12.24 15.44 -9.33
N LEU A 114 -11.82 15.84 -8.13
CA LEU A 114 -12.14 17.14 -7.52
C LEU A 114 -10.99 18.16 -7.64
N ILE A 115 -9.80 17.73 -8.02
CA ILE A 115 -8.59 18.57 -8.04
C ILE A 115 -8.00 18.73 -9.44
N PRO A 116 -7.29 19.84 -9.73
CA PRO A 116 -6.61 20.02 -11.00
C PRO A 116 -5.59 18.92 -11.34
N GLY A 117 -5.50 18.54 -12.62
CA GLY A 117 -4.66 17.45 -13.10
C GLY A 117 -3.18 17.52 -12.72
N ARG A 118 -2.63 18.73 -12.56
CA ARG A 118 -1.25 18.95 -12.09
C ARG A 118 -0.96 18.35 -10.70
N PHE A 119 -1.98 18.03 -9.92
CA PHE A 119 -1.85 17.46 -8.58
C PHE A 119 -2.10 15.94 -8.54
N HIS A 120 -2.56 15.33 -9.63
CA HIS A 120 -2.90 13.90 -9.65
C HIS A 120 -1.67 13.02 -9.42
N GLU A 121 -0.62 13.18 -10.24
CA GLU A 121 0.61 12.40 -10.09
C GLU A 121 1.32 12.66 -8.75
N PRO A 122 1.54 13.91 -8.31
CA PRO A 122 2.16 14.17 -7.00
C PRO A 122 1.39 13.53 -5.83
N LEU A 123 0.05 13.52 -5.89
CA LEU A 123 -0.77 12.90 -4.85
C LEU A 123 -0.61 11.38 -4.85
N LEU A 124 -0.64 10.74 -6.03
CA LEU A 124 -0.43 9.30 -6.14
C LEU A 124 1.01 8.89 -5.77
N ARG A 125 2.02 9.73 -6.07
CA ARG A 125 3.41 9.54 -5.61
C ARG A 125 3.51 9.52 -4.09
N GLN A 126 2.84 10.43 -3.39
CA GLN A 126 2.88 10.46 -1.92
C GLN A 126 2.25 9.20 -1.32
N TRP A 127 1.10 8.78 -1.86
CA TRP A 127 0.50 7.50 -1.49
C TRP A 127 1.46 6.33 -1.75
N TRP A 128 2.10 6.31 -2.91
CA TRP A 128 3.03 5.24 -3.29
C TRP A 128 4.24 5.14 -2.35
N LEU A 129 4.80 6.28 -1.94
CA LEU A 129 5.87 6.34 -0.96
C LEU A 129 5.45 5.73 0.39
N LEU A 130 4.26 6.08 0.87
CA LEU A 130 3.68 5.51 2.09
C LEU A 130 3.52 3.99 1.96
N THR A 131 2.97 3.52 0.84
CA THR A 131 2.76 2.10 0.55
C THR A 131 4.08 1.32 0.62
N LEU A 132 5.12 1.79 -0.08
CA LEU A 132 6.44 1.15 -0.06
C LEU A 132 7.03 1.12 1.35
N ARG A 133 6.94 2.22 2.10
CA ARG A 133 7.50 2.32 3.44
C ARG A 133 6.86 1.32 4.39
N VAL A 134 5.53 1.24 4.40
CA VAL A 134 4.79 0.28 5.22
C VAL A 134 5.06 -1.13 4.75
N TYR A 135 5.04 -1.39 3.44
CA TYR A 135 5.33 -2.72 2.89
C TYR A 135 6.69 -3.27 3.33
N VAL A 136 7.73 -2.43 3.28
CA VAL A 136 9.07 -2.80 3.76
C VAL A 136 9.10 -3.02 5.26
N ALA A 137 8.44 -2.15 6.04
CA ALA A 137 8.35 -2.30 7.50
C ALA A 137 7.63 -3.59 7.93
N GLN A 138 6.65 -4.03 7.14
CA GLN A 138 5.91 -5.28 7.35
C GLN A 138 6.66 -6.54 6.87
N GLY A 139 7.95 -6.42 6.57
CA GLY A 139 8.77 -7.55 6.14
C GLY A 139 8.56 -7.96 4.68
N ARG A 140 7.88 -7.12 3.88
CA ARG A 140 7.60 -7.34 2.46
C ARG A 140 6.85 -8.66 2.22
N PRO A 141 5.63 -8.82 2.76
CA PRO A 141 4.87 -10.05 2.56
C PRO A 141 4.65 -10.33 1.06
N PRO A 142 4.55 -11.60 0.65
CA PRO A 142 4.15 -11.91 -0.72
C PRO A 142 2.76 -11.34 -0.98
N LEU A 143 2.55 -10.74 -2.15
CA LEU A 143 1.22 -10.31 -2.55
C LEU A 143 0.45 -11.54 -3.05
N SER A 144 -0.76 -11.77 -2.51
CA SER A 144 -1.70 -12.69 -3.15
C SER A 144 -1.96 -12.18 -4.57
N SER A 145 -1.48 -12.91 -5.58
CA SER A 145 -1.74 -12.53 -6.96
C SER A 145 -3.19 -12.89 -7.30
N ARG A 146 -3.85 -12.04 -8.09
CA ARG A 146 -5.16 -12.34 -8.68
C ARG A 146 -5.22 -13.70 -9.40
N ALA A 147 -4.09 -14.21 -9.88
CA ALA A 147 -3.96 -15.46 -10.61
C ALA A 147 -3.70 -16.70 -9.72
N GLN A 148 -3.44 -16.52 -8.43
CA GLN A 148 -3.29 -17.61 -7.47
C GLN A 148 -4.23 -17.35 -6.29
N PRO A 149 -5.52 -17.69 -6.42
CA PRO A 149 -6.29 -17.97 -5.23
C PRO A 149 -5.58 -19.12 -4.52
N GLN A 150 -5.00 -18.87 -3.35
CA GLN A 150 -4.64 -19.98 -2.48
C GLN A 150 -5.92 -20.78 -2.26
N GLU A 151 -5.86 -22.11 -2.41
CA GLU A 151 -7.04 -22.98 -2.30
C GLU A 151 -7.72 -22.87 -0.91
N GLU A 152 -7.02 -22.33 0.08
CA GLU A 152 -7.52 -21.99 1.43
C GLU A 152 -8.23 -20.62 1.51
N GLU A 153 -8.08 -19.76 0.50
CA GLU A 153 -8.53 -18.35 0.48
C GLU A 153 -9.93 -18.19 -0.14
N HIS A 154 -10.68 -19.29 -0.30
CA HIS A 154 -11.97 -19.36 -0.96
C HIS A 154 -13.16 -19.66 -0.05
N ASP A 155 -13.01 -19.89 1.25
CA ASP A 155 -14.19 -20.05 2.08
C ASP A 155 -14.66 -18.71 2.63
N LEU A 156 -15.37 -17.96 1.78
CA LEU A 156 -16.22 -16.90 2.30
C LEU A 156 -17.30 -17.50 3.21
N ASP A 157 -17.54 -18.82 3.28
CA ASP A 157 -18.52 -19.47 4.17
C ASP A 157 -19.93 -18.83 4.09
N GLY A 158 -20.30 -18.33 2.90
CA GLY A 158 -21.54 -17.59 2.70
C GLY A 158 -21.55 -16.14 3.23
N ARG A 159 -20.43 -15.65 3.78
CA ARG A 159 -20.22 -14.26 4.20
C ARG A 159 -20.25 -13.35 2.97
N ASN A 160 -21.13 -12.36 3.04
CA ASN A 160 -21.36 -11.37 1.99
C ASN A 160 -21.27 -9.96 2.56
N TRP A 161 -21.47 -8.95 1.71
CA TRP A 161 -21.47 -7.54 2.14
C TRP A 161 -22.49 -7.23 3.25
N GLY A 162 -23.59 -7.97 3.33
CA GLY A 162 -24.56 -7.87 4.42
C GLY A 162 -23.97 -8.32 5.76
N TRP A 163 -23.29 -9.47 5.77
CA TRP A 163 -22.57 -9.96 6.94
C TRP A 163 -21.47 -8.99 7.39
N VAL A 164 -20.63 -8.54 6.45
CA VAL A 164 -19.56 -7.56 6.72
C VAL A 164 -20.13 -6.27 7.32
N SER A 165 -21.21 -5.75 6.73
CA SER A 165 -21.86 -4.52 7.22
C SER A 165 -22.42 -4.70 8.64
N ALA A 166 -22.97 -5.88 8.96
CA ALA A 166 -23.46 -6.17 10.31
C ALA A 166 -22.31 -6.20 11.33
N GLN A 167 -21.18 -6.82 11.00
CA GLN A 167 -19.99 -6.84 11.87
C GLN A 167 -19.43 -5.44 12.12
N CYS A 168 -19.41 -4.56 11.12
CA CYS A 168 -18.99 -3.17 11.27
C CYS A 168 -19.90 -2.31 12.16
N VAL A 169 -21.13 -2.74 12.44
CA VAL A 169 -22.06 -1.98 13.30
C VAL A 169 -22.17 -2.60 14.69
N GLN A 170 -22.07 -3.93 14.77
CA GLN A 170 -22.34 -4.70 15.99
C GLN A 170 -21.06 -5.20 16.67
N GLY A 171 -19.90 -5.07 16.02
CA GLY A 171 -18.63 -5.57 16.54
C GLY A 171 -18.18 -4.83 17.81
N PRO A 172 -17.57 -5.54 18.77
CA PRO A 172 -17.16 -4.96 20.06
C PRO A 172 -15.99 -3.97 19.95
N ARG A 173 -15.20 -4.03 18.88
CA ARG A 173 -13.98 -3.23 18.66
C ARG A 173 -14.01 -2.37 17.40
N VAL A 174 -15.18 -2.07 16.87
CA VAL A 174 -15.30 -1.22 15.68
C VAL A 174 -14.67 0.15 15.96
N ASP A 175 -13.58 0.44 15.25
CA ASP A 175 -12.98 1.77 15.20
C ASP A 175 -13.25 2.45 13.85
N ALA A 176 -12.97 3.75 13.79
CA ALA A 176 -13.23 4.55 12.60
C ALA A 176 -12.39 4.07 11.40
N LEU A 177 -11.15 3.63 11.64
CA LEU A 177 -10.25 3.18 10.57
C LEU A 177 -10.77 1.91 9.90
N SER A 178 -11.19 0.92 10.69
CA SER A 178 -11.70 -0.35 10.17
C SER A 178 -13.02 -0.16 9.43
N ALA A 179 -13.90 0.71 9.93
CA ALA A 179 -15.14 1.07 9.22
C ALA A 179 -14.86 1.80 7.89
N GLN A 180 -13.89 2.72 7.88
CA GLN A 180 -13.46 3.42 6.67
C GLN A 180 -12.81 2.47 5.66
N SER A 181 -12.01 1.51 6.11
CA SER A 181 -11.40 0.50 5.24
C SER A 181 -12.45 -0.41 4.60
N VAL A 182 -13.45 -0.86 5.35
CA VAL A 182 -14.55 -1.67 4.80
C VAL A 182 -15.38 -0.86 3.80
N LEU A 183 -15.67 0.41 4.10
CA LEU A 183 -16.35 1.30 3.16
C LEU A 183 -15.53 1.47 1.88
N ALA A 184 -14.22 1.68 2.00
CA ALA A 184 -13.32 1.83 0.86
C ALA A 184 -13.36 0.61 -0.06
N LEU A 185 -13.34 -0.60 0.50
CA LEU A 185 -13.43 -1.86 -0.26
C LEU A 185 -14.80 -2.02 -0.93
N LYS A 186 -15.88 -1.70 -0.20
CA LYS A 186 -17.25 -1.77 -0.73
C LYS A 186 -17.46 -0.80 -1.90
N GLU A 187 -16.94 0.42 -1.80
CA GLU A 187 -17.02 1.40 -2.89
C GLU A 187 -16.15 1.01 -4.08
N ALA A 188 -14.97 0.45 -3.85
CA ALA A 188 -14.12 -0.07 -4.92
C ALA A 188 -14.82 -1.20 -5.69
N ALA A 189 -15.39 -2.17 -4.98
CA ALA A 189 -16.21 -3.25 -5.56
C ALA A 189 -17.40 -2.72 -6.36
N GLY A 190 -18.08 -1.68 -5.86
CA GLY A 190 -19.18 -1.03 -6.57
C GLY A 190 -18.75 -0.26 -7.82
N THR A 191 -17.54 0.29 -7.83
CA THR A 191 -17.00 1.08 -8.95
C THR A 191 -16.45 0.19 -10.06
N TRP A 192 -15.73 -0.86 -9.69
CA TRP A 192 -14.88 -1.64 -10.61
C TRP A 192 -15.25 -3.12 -10.72
N GLY A 193 -16.25 -3.56 -9.96
CA GLY A 193 -16.61 -4.96 -9.80
C GLY A 193 -15.67 -5.72 -8.87
N ASP A 194 -16.09 -6.90 -8.44
CA ASP A 194 -15.35 -7.77 -7.52
C ASP A 194 -15.53 -9.25 -7.92
N ALA A 195 -15.29 -9.56 -9.20
CA ALA A 195 -15.60 -10.88 -9.77
C ALA A 195 -14.76 -12.02 -9.15
N ASP A 196 -13.58 -11.70 -8.66
CA ASP A 196 -12.65 -12.57 -7.95
C ASP A 196 -12.77 -12.46 -6.41
N GLY A 197 -13.72 -11.66 -5.92
CA GLY A 197 -14.02 -11.49 -4.50
C GLY A 197 -12.86 -10.90 -3.68
N LEU A 198 -11.88 -10.26 -4.31
CA LEU A 198 -10.72 -9.66 -3.61
C LEU A 198 -11.18 -8.65 -2.55
N TYR A 199 -12.06 -7.72 -2.91
CA TYR A 199 -12.49 -6.67 -2.01
C TYR A 199 -13.35 -7.22 -0.87
N LEU A 200 -14.25 -8.16 -1.16
CA LEU A 200 -15.05 -8.83 -0.15
C LEU A 200 -14.19 -9.65 0.81
N ARG A 201 -13.20 -10.41 0.31
CA ARG A 201 -12.27 -11.18 1.17
C ARG A 201 -11.44 -10.28 2.07
N ALA A 202 -10.90 -9.19 1.52
CA ALA A 202 -10.23 -8.18 2.33
C ALA A 202 -11.15 -7.63 3.42
N ALA A 203 -12.41 -7.32 3.07
CA ALA A 203 -13.36 -6.76 4.03
C ALA A 203 -13.75 -7.74 5.13
N VAL A 204 -13.93 -9.02 4.80
CA VAL A 204 -14.15 -10.11 5.77
C VAL A 204 -12.98 -10.19 6.75
N ARG A 205 -11.75 -10.16 6.26
CA ARG A 205 -10.57 -10.22 7.12
C ARG A 205 -10.44 -9.02 8.06
N VAL A 206 -10.78 -7.83 7.58
CA VAL A 206 -10.82 -6.63 8.43
C VAL A 206 -11.81 -6.82 9.58
N VAL A 207 -13.02 -7.29 9.29
CA VAL A 207 -14.05 -7.44 10.35
C VAL A 207 -13.83 -8.63 11.26
N GLU A 208 -13.13 -9.67 10.84
CA GLU A 208 -12.69 -10.76 11.72
C GLU A 208 -11.78 -10.24 12.84
N GLY A 209 -10.95 -9.22 12.56
CA GLY A 209 -10.16 -8.54 13.60
C GLY A 209 -10.96 -7.72 14.58
N LEU A 210 -12.18 -7.35 14.21
CA LEU A 210 -13.12 -6.66 15.10
C LEU A 210 -13.88 -7.62 16.00
N ALA A 211 -13.97 -8.91 15.63
CA ALA A 211 -14.70 -9.95 16.35
C ALA A 211 -13.84 -10.71 17.38
N ALA A 212 -12.51 -10.69 17.23
CA ALA A 212 -11.53 -11.19 18.21
C ALA A 212 -11.21 -10.14 19.28
#